data_AF-A0A974UV47-F1
#
_entry.id   AF-A0A974UV47-F1
#
_cell.length_a   1.000
_cell.length_b   1.000
_cell.length_c   1.000
_cell.angle_alpha   90.00
_cell.angle_beta   90.00
_cell.angle_gamma   90.00
#
_symmetry.space_group_name_H-M   'P 1'
#
loop_
_entity.id
_entity.type
_entity.pdbx_description
1 polymer ?
#
loop_
_entity_poly.entity_id
_entity_poly.type
_entity_poly.pdbx_seq_one_letter_code
_entity_poly.pdbx_strand_id
1 'polypeptide(L)'
;MHDRGVGVPVSRATEVPPPLYIEPVPAAYRGQEERALHLVRTSLDSATVRGEGRVIPIVQYAAAVLHNSLGQYREALAATDWAVEHDDIGMYGYGLGERVEAAARCGETAIAMEAMGKLAERADAAGTEMALGVVARSRALVAQGAEADGLYRAAIGHLERSKVGVLQARAQLPYGEWLRSGTRRPASAPGFSSFPRAQRCPSRRAPTAAWWPRPGSTGRFGCWATRWR
;
A
#
# COMPACT_ATOMS: atom_id res chain seq x y z
N MET A 1 33.10 12.98 28.88
CA MET A 1 32.50 11.66 28.60
C MET A 1 31.05 11.73 29.06
N HIS A 2 30.16 12.25 28.22
CA HIS A 2 28.74 12.41 28.54
C HIS A 2 28.01 11.12 28.15
N ASP A 3 27.59 10.36 29.15
CA ASP A 3 26.64 9.26 28.99
C ASP A 3 25.31 9.86 28.53
N ARG A 4 25.01 9.72 27.23
CA ARG A 4 23.70 10.09 26.68
C ARG A 4 22.74 8.99 27.13
N GLY A 5 22.09 9.21 28.26
CA GLY A 5 21.05 8.34 28.80
C GLY A 5 20.11 7.92 27.68
N VAL A 6 20.13 6.63 27.37
CA VAL A 6 19.20 6.00 26.43
C VAL A 6 17.83 6.11 27.07
N GLY A 7 17.01 7.06 26.61
CA GLY A 7 15.69 7.30 27.15
C GLY A 7 14.91 5.99 27.22
N VAL A 8 14.39 5.67 28.40
CA VAL A 8 13.54 4.49 28.60
C VAL A 8 12.34 4.63 27.66
N PRO A 9 12.03 3.63 26.80
CA PRO A 9 10.86 3.68 25.95
C PRO A 9 9.60 3.93 26.78
N VAL A 10 8.70 4.81 26.33
CA VAL A 10 7.44 5.13 27.03
C VAL A 10 6.69 3.87 27.48
N SER A 11 6.72 2.81 26.67
CA SER A 11 6.13 1.51 26.98
C SER A 11 6.68 0.83 28.25
N ARG A 12 7.96 1.04 28.57
CA ARG A 12 8.57 0.57 29.82
C ARG A 12 8.20 1.46 31.02
N ALA A 13 7.92 2.73 30.79
CA ALA A 13 7.51 3.66 31.85
C ALA A 13 6.02 3.54 32.19
N THR A 14 5.19 3.08 31.25
CA THR A 14 3.74 2.96 31.43
C THR A 14 3.25 1.53 31.63
N GLU A 15 4.14 0.52 31.58
CA GLU A 15 3.80 -0.92 31.51
C GLU A 15 2.83 -1.28 30.36
N VAL A 16 2.59 -0.35 29.43
CA VAL A 16 1.78 -0.58 28.25
C VAL A 16 2.70 -1.20 27.21
N PRO A 17 2.45 -2.43 26.74
CA PRO A 17 3.27 -3.04 25.70
C PRO A 17 3.33 -2.11 24.48
N PRO A 18 4.50 -2.01 23.81
CA PRO A 18 4.64 -1.15 22.65
C PRO A 18 3.57 -1.51 21.61
N PRO A 19 2.97 -0.53 20.93
CA PRO A 19 1.86 -0.80 20.06
C PRO A 19 2.27 -1.79 18.95
N LEU A 20 1.53 -2.89 18.85
CA LEU A 20 1.86 -4.01 17.95
C LEU A 20 1.88 -3.61 16.46
N TYR A 21 1.31 -2.45 16.11
CA TYR A 21 1.25 -1.93 14.75
C TYR A 21 2.57 -1.28 14.25
N ILE A 22 3.58 -1.06 15.11
CA ILE A 22 4.82 -0.37 14.71
C ILE A 22 5.75 -1.28 13.88
N GLU A 23 5.82 -2.57 14.22
CA GLU A 23 6.74 -3.55 13.61
C GLU A 23 6.32 -4.15 12.25
N PRO A 24 5.02 -4.35 11.93
CA PRO A 24 4.60 -4.96 10.67
C PRO A 24 5.14 -4.24 9.42
N VAL A 25 5.08 -2.90 9.38
CA VAL A 25 5.47 -2.12 8.20
C VAL A 25 6.99 -2.20 7.93
N PRO A 26 7.89 -2.00 8.92
CA PRO A 26 9.32 -2.24 8.72
C PRO A 26 9.66 -3.68 8.34
N ALA A 27 8.97 -4.69 8.89
CA ALA A 27 9.18 -6.09 8.53
C ALA A 27 8.80 -6.36 7.06
N ALA A 28 7.67 -5.79 6.61
CA ALA A 28 7.22 -5.86 5.23
C ALA A 28 8.22 -5.21 4.26
N TYR A 29 8.70 -4.00 4.56
CA TYR A 29 9.69 -3.32 3.73
C TYR A 29 11.04 -4.04 3.63
N ARG A 30 11.40 -4.82 4.66
CA ARG A 30 12.61 -5.66 4.65
C ARG A 30 12.41 -7.02 3.97
N GLY A 31 11.20 -7.33 3.50
CA GLY A 31 10.88 -8.62 2.89
C GLY A 31 10.91 -9.78 3.88
N GLN A 32 10.75 -9.52 5.18
CA GLN A 32 10.77 -10.56 6.22
C GLN A 32 9.42 -11.27 6.27
N GLU A 33 9.09 -12.05 5.23
CA GLU A 33 7.75 -12.61 4.98
C GLU A 33 7.13 -13.28 6.21
N GLU A 34 7.78 -14.31 6.76
CA GLU A 34 7.24 -15.05 7.90
C GLU A 34 7.00 -14.15 9.13
N ARG A 35 7.96 -13.27 9.42
CA ARG A 35 7.85 -12.32 10.55
C ARG A 35 6.75 -11.30 10.31
N ALA A 36 6.68 -10.72 9.12
CA ALA A 36 5.67 -9.73 8.77
C ALA A 36 4.27 -10.31 8.83
N LEU A 37 4.04 -11.51 8.26
CA LEU A 37 2.75 -12.20 8.32
C LEU A 37 2.37 -12.58 9.75
N HIS A 38 3.33 -13.05 10.56
CA HIS A 38 3.09 -13.32 11.97
C HIS A 38 2.65 -12.06 12.74
N LEU A 39 3.33 -10.94 12.51
CA LEU A 39 3.01 -9.66 13.14
C LEU A 39 1.65 -9.10 12.67
N VAL A 40 1.33 -9.22 11.39
CA VAL A 40 0.01 -8.82 10.85
C VAL A 40 -1.10 -9.61 11.53
N ARG A 41 -0.98 -10.94 11.57
CA ARG A 41 -1.99 -11.82 12.18
C ARG A 41 -2.20 -11.51 13.67
N THR A 42 -1.11 -11.49 14.44
CA THR A 42 -1.19 -11.25 15.89
C THR A 42 -1.74 -9.86 16.22
N SER A 43 -1.44 -8.86 15.39
CA SER A 43 -2.00 -7.51 15.54
C SER A 43 -3.50 -7.44 15.24
N LEU A 44 -3.98 -8.14 14.20
CA LEU A 44 -5.41 -8.21 13.88
C LEU A 44 -6.21 -8.92 14.97
N ASP A 45 -5.70 -10.04 15.49
CA ASP A 45 -6.33 -10.78 16.58
C ASP A 45 -6.43 -9.90 17.84
N SER A 46 -5.34 -9.20 18.18
CA SER A 46 -5.30 -8.28 19.32
C SER A 46 -6.26 -7.10 19.14
N ALA A 47 -6.30 -6.49 17.96
CA ALA A 47 -7.17 -5.36 17.66
C ALA A 47 -8.65 -5.73 17.78
N THR A 48 -9.02 -6.95 17.36
CA THR A 48 -10.38 -7.46 17.49
C THR A 48 -10.79 -7.64 18.95
N VAL A 49 -9.90 -8.16 19.79
CA VAL A 49 -10.17 -8.38 21.22
C VAL A 49 -10.21 -7.05 22.00
N ARG A 50 -9.36 -6.09 21.64
CA ARG A 50 -9.17 -4.82 22.38
C ARG A 50 -9.97 -3.64 21.83
N GLY A 51 -10.63 -3.80 20.68
CA GLY A 51 -11.34 -2.71 20.00
C GLY A 51 -10.41 -1.64 19.42
N GLU A 52 -9.15 -1.97 19.14
CA GLU A 52 -8.13 -1.02 18.67
C GLU A 52 -8.23 -0.80 17.14
N GLY A 53 -9.30 -0.11 16.69
CA GLY A 53 -9.58 0.09 15.26
C GLY A 53 -8.42 0.70 14.45
N ARG A 54 -7.60 1.56 15.06
CA ARG A 54 -6.41 2.20 14.43
C ARG A 54 -5.31 1.22 14.00
N VAL A 55 -5.28 0.02 14.57
CA VAL A 55 -4.27 -1.00 14.25
C VAL A 55 -4.52 -1.61 12.89
N ILE A 56 -5.80 -1.81 12.55
CA ILE A 56 -6.24 -2.48 11.34
C ILE A 56 -5.67 -1.81 10.08
N PRO A 57 -5.87 -0.50 9.81
CA PRO A 57 -5.35 0.14 8.59
C PRO A 57 -3.84 -0.02 8.41
N ILE A 58 -3.08 -0.01 9.52
CA ILE A 58 -1.63 -0.08 9.49
C ILE A 58 -1.14 -1.48 9.11
N VAL A 59 -1.73 -2.52 9.72
CA VAL A 59 -1.34 -3.91 9.42
C VAL A 59 -1.84 -4.35 8.05
N GLN A 60 -2.98 -3.80 7.62
CA GLN A 60 -3.51 -3.96 6.27
C GLN A 60 -2.56 -3.41 5.21
N TYR A 61 -2.06 -2.18 5.44
CA TYR A 61 -1.03 -1.59 4.60
C TYR A 61 0.25 -2.41 4.58
N ALA A 62 0.72 -2.90 5.74
CA ALA A 62 1.91 -3.76 5.81
C ALA A 62 1.75 -5.04 4.97
N ALA A 63 0.58 -5.69 5.03
CA ALA A 63 0.26 -6.86 4.23
C ALA A 63 0.27 -6.53 2.72
N ALA A 64 -0.35 -5.43 2.32
CA ALA A 64 -0.36 -4.99 0.92
C ALA A 64 1.05 -4.72 0.38
N VAL A 65 1.89 -4.00 1.15
CA VAL A 65 3.30 -3.75 0.81
C VAL A 65 4.07 -5.05 0.64
N LEU A 66 3.92 -5.99 1.58
CA LEU A 66 4.61 -7.29 1.54
C LEU A 66 4.20 -8.08 0.30
N HIS A 67 2.91 -8.25 0.07
CA HIS A 67 2.40 -9.05 -1.05
C HIS A 67 2.76 -8.42 -2.41
N ASN A 68 2.69 -7.10 -2.56
CA ASN A 68 3.17 -6.41 -3.77
C ASN A 68 4.66 -6.68 -4.00
N SER A 69 5.47 -6.64 -2.95
CA SER A 69 6.92 -6.85 -3.04
C SER A 69 7.30 -8.30 -3.37
N LEU A 70 6.43 -9.26 -3.02
CA LEU A 70 6.57 -10.68 -3.36
C LEU A 70 5.98 -11.04 -4.73
N GLY A 71 5.36 -10.10 -5.43
CA GLY A 71 4.64 -10.35 -6.69
C GLY A 71 3.31 -11.11 -6.51
N GLN A 72 2.81 -11.19 -5.27
CA GLN A 72 1.52 -11.78 -4.90
C GLN A 72 0.41 -10.72 -5.05
N TYR A 73 0.23 -10.20 -6.27
CA TYR A 73 -0.56 -8.99 -6.51
C TYR A 73 -2.04 -9.15 -6.17
N ARG A 74 -2.60 -10.35 -6.27
CA ARG A 74 -4.02 -10.59 -5.94
C ARG A 74 -4.25 -10.54 -4.43
N GLU A 75 -3.33 -11.11 -3.66
CA GLU A 75 -3.30 -11.03 -2.20
C GLU A 75 -3.07 -9.60 -1.74
N ALA A 76 -2.18 -8.85 -2.42
CA ALA A 76 -1.98 -7.43 -2.18
C ALA A 76 -3.27 -6.62 -2.42
N LEU A 77 -3.99 -6.91 -3.51
CA LEU A 77 -5.25 -6.23 -3.82
C LEU A 77 -6.29 -6.48 -2.73
N ALA A 78 -6.46 -7.73 -2.28
CA ALA A 78 -7.38 -8.08 -1.19
C ALA A 78 -7.03 -7.39 0.13
N ALA A 79 -5.74 -7.25 0.46
CA ALA A 79 -5.28 -6.53 1.65
C ALA A 79 -5.66 -5.03 1.63
N THR A 80 -5.90 -4.45 0.46
CA THR A 80 -6.28 -3.03 0.34
C THR A 80 -7.79 -2.78 0.44
N ASP A 81 -8.63 -3.83 0.41
CA ASP A 81 -10.09 -3.68 0.45
C ASP A 81 -10.56 -2.99 1.73
N TRP A 82 -9.92 -3.31 2.87
CA TRP A 82 -10.25 -2.67 4.14
C TRP A 82 -10.06 -1.15 4.08
N ALA A 83 -8.96 -0.68 3.47
CA ALA A 83 -8.69 0.75 3.33
C ALA A 83 -9.77 1.45 2.50
N VAL A 84 -10.26 0.81 1.44
CA VAL A 84 -11.35 1.34 0.58
C VAL A 84 -12.68 1.40 1.31
N GLU A 85 -12.99 0.40 2.12
CA GLU A 85 -14.26 0.32 2.85
C GLU A 85 -14.35 1.31 4.01
N HIS A 86 -13.22 1.66 4.65
CA HIS A 86 -13.23 2.39 5.92
C HIS A 86 -12.69 3.83 5.85
N ASP A 87 -12.12 4.27 4.71
CA ASP A 87 -11.55 5.63 4.49
C ASP A 87 -10.78 6.18 5.70
N ASP A 88 -9.85 5.38 6.22
CA ASP A 88 -9.07 5.77 7.41
C ASP A 88 -8.23 7.03 7.13
N ILE A 89 -8.38 8.03 7.99
CA ILE A 89 -7.77 9.36 7.81
C ILE A 89 -6.25 9.29 7.63
N GLY A 90 -5.57 8.38 8.33
CA GLY A 90 -4.10 8.29 8.34
C GLY A 90 -3.50 7.40 7.26
N MET A 91 -4.19 6.31 6.91
CA MET A 91 -3.63 5.24 6.07
C MET A 91 -4.29 5.11 4.70
N TYR A 92 -5.42 5.77 4.46
CA TYR A 92 -6.16 5.61 3.21
C TYR A 92 -5.32 5.92 1.96
N GLY A 93 -4.60 7.04 1.95
CA GLY A 93 -3.73 7.41 0.82
C GLY A 93 -2.62 6.40 0.55
N TYR A 94 -2.04 5.81 1.59
CA TYR A 94 -1.04 4.75 1.45
C TYR A 94 -1.67 3.47 0.89
N GLY A 95 -2.84 3.08 1.41
CA GLY A 95 -3.60 1.93 0.93
C GLY A 95 -4.01 2.06 -0.54
N LEU A 96 -4.45 3.25 -0.97
CA LEU A 96 -4.76 3.54 -2.38
C LEU A 96 -3.54 3.37 -3.28
N GLY A 97 -2.36 3.83 -2.86
CA GLY A 97 -1.12 3.65 -3.62
C GLY A 97 -0.78 2.18 -3.86
N GLU A 98 -0.88 1.35 -2.82
CA GLU A 98 -0.69 -0.11 -2.92
C GLU A 98 -1.76 -0.78 -3.78
N ARG A 99 -3.01 -0.30 -3.70
CA ARG A 99 -4.13 -0.81 -4.50
C ARG A 99 -3.92 -0.56 -5.99
N VAL A 100 -3.46 0.64 -6.37
CA VAL A 100 -3.17 0.97 -7.77
C VAL A 100 -2.11 0.02 -8.32
N GLU A 101 -1.02 -0.22 -7.59
CA GLU A 101 0.02 -1.16 -8.01
C GLU A 101 -0.52 -2.58 -8.16
N ALA A 102 -1.18 -3.10 -7.13
CA ALA A 102 -1.75 -4.44 -7.14
C ALA A 102 -2.73 -4.64 -8.32
N ALA A 103 -3.67 -3.70 -8.50
CA ALA A 103 -4.66 -3.75 -9.56
C ALA A 103 -4.03 -3.65 -10.95
N ALA A 104 -3.08 -2.72 -11.16
CA ALA A 104 -2.38 -2.57 -12.44
C ALA A 104 -1.62 -3.86 -12.81
N ARG A 105 -0.98 -4.50 -11.83
CA ARG A 105 -0.23 -5.76 -12.02
C ARG A 105 -1.14 -6.97 -12.24
N CYS A 106 -2.35 -6.96 -11.69
CA CYS A 106 -3.37 -7.96 -11.98
C CYS A 106 -4.09 -7.74 -13.33
N GLY A 107 -3.90 -6.60 -13.99
CA GLY A 107 -4.64 -6.22 -15.20
C GLY A 107 -6.05 -5.69 -14.91
N GLU A 108 -6.37 -5.39 -13.65
CA GLU A 108 -7.66 -4.85 -13.20
C GLU A 108 -7.70 -3.33 -13.42
N THR A 109 -7.67 -2.90 -14.69
CA THR A 109 -7.49 -1.49 -15.08
C THR A 109 -8.55 -0.56 -14.48
N ALA A 110 -9.82 -0.99 -14.41
CA ALA A 110 -10.89 -0.18 -13.83
C ALA A 110 -10.64 0.13 -12.35
N ILE A 111 -10.22 -0.88 -11.57
CA ILE A 111 -9.91 -0.74 -10.15
C ILE A 111 -8.68 0.15 -9.96
N ALA A 112 -7.66 -0.02 -10.80
CA ALA A 112 -6.46 0.81 -10.76
C ALA A 112 -6.77 2.29 -11.03
N MET A 113 -7.59 2.58 -12.05
CA MET A 113 -7.98 3.93 -12.41
C MET A 113 -8.86 4.59 -11.34
N GLU A 114 -9.80 3.85 -10.76
CA GLU A 114 -10.65 4.35 -9.67
C GLU A 114 -9.80 4.75 -8.45
N ALA A 115 -8.92 3.84 -8.01
CA ALA A 115 -8.04 4.11 -6.87
C ALA A 115 -7.06 5.27 -7.15
N MET A 116 -6.56 5.38 -8.39
CA MET A 116 -5.69 6.48 -8.81
C MET A 116 -6.44 7.83 -8.78
N GLY A 117 -7.69 7.87 -9.22
CA GLY A 117 -8.52 9.08 -9.15
C GLY A 117 -8.70 9.59 -7.71
N LYS A 118 -9.11 8.69 -6.80
CA LYS A 118 -9.26 9.00 -5.36
C LYS A 118 -7.95 9.47 -4.74
N LEU A 119 -6.83 8.86 -5.14
CA LEU A 119 -5.51 9.23 -4.65
C LEU A 119 -5.08 10.61 -5.18
N ALA A 120 -5.37 10.91 -6.45
CA ALA A 120 -5.11 12.21 -7.06
C ALA A 120 -5.87 13.34 -6.36
N GLU A 121 -7.17 13.17 -6.12
CA GLU A 121 -8.00 14.15 -5.40
C GLU A 121 -7.39 14.51 -4.03
N ARG A 122 -6.92 13.49 -3.30
CA ARG A 122 -6.28 13.70 -1.99
C ARG A 122 -4.94 14.42 -2.09
N ALA A 123 -4.15 14.12 -3.10
CA ALA A 123 -2.87 14.78 -3.28
C ALA A 123 -3.00 16.23 -3.74
N ASP A 124 -4.01 16.53 -4.56
CA ASP A 124 -4.33 17.90 -4.95
C ASP A 124 -4.77 18.71 -3.72
N ALA A 125 -5.55 18.12 -2.83
CA ALA A 125 -5.93 18.76 -1.56
C ALA A 125 -4.75 18.93 -0.59
N ALA A 126 -3.83 17.95 -0.52
CA ALA A 126 -2.71 17.98 0.42
C ALA A 126 -1.54 18.87 -0.07
N GLY A 127 -1.28 18.90 -1.38
CA GLY A 127 -0.19 19.67 -2.00
C GLY A 127 1.23 19.30 -1.54
N THR A 128 1.41 18.22 -0.79
CA THR A 128 2.72 17.84 -0.25
C THR A 128 3.57 17.12 -1.29
N GLU A 129 4.88 17.34 -1.27
CA GLU A 129 5.83 16.62 -2.14
C GLU A 129 5.69 15.10 -2.01
N MET A 130 5.42 14.59 -0.80
CA MET A 130 5.18 13.17 -0.57
C MET A 130 3.93 12.70 -1.31
N ALA A 131 2.80 13.40 -1.18
CA ALA A 131 1.55 13.02 -1.85
C ALA A 131 1.68 13.08 -3.37
N LEU A 132 2.23 14.18 -3.91
CA LEU A 132 2.47 14.35 -5.34
C LEU A 132 3.35 13.24 -5.92
N GLY A 133 4.39 12.85 -5.18
CA GLY A 133 5.27 11.76 -5.56
C GLY A 133 4.58 10.39 -5.62
N VAL A 134 3.73 10.09 -4.63
CA VAL A 134 2.95 8.84 -4.61
C VAL A 134 1.95 8.80 -5.78
N VAL A 135 1.26 9.91 -6.08
CA VAL A 135 0.31 9.97 -7.21
C VAL A 135 1.02 9.86 -8.54
N ALA A 136 2.15 10.55 -8.72
CA ALA A 136 2.93 10.45 -9.94
C ALA A 136 3.38 9.00 -10.21
N ARG A 137 3.80 8.27 -9.17
CA ARG A 137 4.11 6.83 -9.26
C ARG A 137 2.88 6.03 -9.67
N SER A 138 1.74 6.27 -9.03
CA SER A 138 0.47 5.59 -9.35
C SER A 138 -0.01 5.85 -10.78
N ARG A 139 0.13 7.08 -11.28
CA ARG A 139 -0.14 7.42 -12.69
C ARG A 139 0.84 6.69 -13.63
N ALA A 140 2.12 6.62 -13.27
CA ALA A 140 3.12 5.93 -14.09
C ALA A 140 2.84 4.42 -14.24
N LEU A 141 2.26 3.78 -13.21
CA LEU A 141 1.90 2.36 -13.23
C LEU A 141 0.79 2.02 -14.21
N VAL A 142 -0.06 2.99 -14.59
CA VAL A 142 -1.15 2.81 -15.55
C VAL A 142 -0.89 3.46 -16.91
N ALA A 143 0.15 4.29 -17.02
CA ALA A 143 0.59 4.95 -18.25
C ALA A 143 1.53 4.05 -19.09
N GLN A 144 1.83 4.50 -20.32
CA GLN A 144 2.74 3.80 -21.24
C GLN A 144 3.71 4.77 -21.92
N GLY A 145 4.77 4.22 -22.53
CA GLY A 145 5.71 4.98 -23.35
C GLY A 145 6.37 6.16 -22.63
N ALA A 146 6.52 7.29 -23.35
CA ALA A 146 7.20 8.48 -22.84
C ALA A 146 6.47 9.14 -21.64
N GLU A 147 5.14 9.01 -21.57
CA GLU A 147 4.36 9.52 -20.46
C GLU A 147 4.72 8.79 -19.16
N ALA A 148 4.80 7.45 -19.20
CA ALA A 148 5.21 6.66 -18.04
C ALA A 148 6.61 7.03 -17.55
N ASP A 149 7.59 7.23 -18.45
CA ASP A 149 8.95 7.66 -18.09
C ASP A 149 8.93 9.01 -17.36
N GLY A 150 8.20 10.00 -17.92
CA GLY A 150 8.06 11.32 -17.31
C GLY A 150 7.44 11.26 -15.92
N LEU A 151 6.38 10.46 -15.75
CA LEU A 151 5.69 10.29 -14.47
C LEU A 151 6.56 9.59 -13.42
N TYR A 152 7.31 8.55 -13.78
CA TYR A 152 8.26 7.90 -12.85
C TYR A 152 9.36 8.87 -12.40
N ARG A 153 9.92 9.66 -13.31
CA ARG A 153 10.93 10.67 -12.98
C ARG A 153 10.36 11.75 -12.06
N ALA A 154 9.15 12.24 -12.35
CA ALA A 154 8.47 13.20 -11.49
C ALA A 154 8.22 12.62 -10.09
N ALA A 155 7.76 11.37 -10.01
CA ALA A 155 7.55 10.67 -8.75
C ALA A 155 8.82 10.63 -7.90
N ILE A 156 9.94 10.21 -8.49
CA ILE A 156 11.24 10.14 -7.81
C ILE A 156 11.67 11.52 -7.33
N GLY A 157 11.57 12.56 -8.18
CA GLY A 157 11.96 13.92 -7.82
C GLY A 157 11.14 14.52 -6.67
N HIS A 158 9.82 14.29 -6.65
CA HIS A 158 8.95 14.67 -5.55
C HIS A 158 9.33 13.93 -4.25
N LEU A 159 9.56 12.62 -4.33
CA LEU A 159 9.87 11.80 -3.15
C LEU A 159 11.26 12.11 -2.58
N GLU A 160 12.23 12.46 -3.42
CA GLU A 160 13.53 13.00 -2.99
C GLU A 160 13.38 14.28 -2.16
N ARG A 161 12.58 15.24 -2.63
CA ARG A 161 12.32 16.49 -1.90
C ARG A 161 11.54 16.27 -0.60
N SER A 162 10.67 15.26 -0.55
CA SER A 162 9.93 14.89 0.66
C SER A 162 10.80 14.27 1.76
N LYS A 163 12.00 13.77 1.42
CA LYS A 163 12.91 13.02 2.30
C LYS A 163 12.35 11.69 2.83
N VAL A 164 11.24 11.19 2.26
CA VAL A 164 10.67 9.88 2.62
C VAL A 164 11.33 8.78 1.77
N GLY A 165 12.54 8.38 2.16
CA GLY A 165 13.39 7.47 1.37
C GLY A 165 12.76 6.12 1.04
N VAL A 166 11.89 5.59 1.92
CA VAL A 166 11.21 4.31 1.65
C VAL A 166 10.23 4.41 0.47
N LEU A 167 9.53 5.53 0.32
CA LEU A 167 8.61 5.73 -0.80
C LEU A 167 9.38 6.01 -2.09
N GLN A 168 10.51 6.73 -2.02
CA GLN A 168 11.41 6.91 -3.16
C GLN A 168 11.88 5.54 -3.70
N ALA A 169 12.36 4.65 -2.82
CA ALA A 169 12.75 3.29 -3.22
C ALA A 169 11.58 2.52 -3.86
N ARG A 170 10.38 2.65 -3.30
CA ARG A 170 9.15 2.07 -3.86
C ARG A 170 8.78 2.63 -5.23
N ALA A 171 9.14 3.87 -5.57
CA ALA A 171 8.97 4.41 -6.93
C ALA A 171 10.08 3.92 -7.89
N GLN A 172 11.31 3.76 -7.41
CA GLN A 172 12.45 3.32 -8.21
C GLN A 172 12.32 1.87 -8.69
N LEU A 173 11.80 0.97 -7.85
CA LEU A 173 11.64 -0.45 -8.18
C LEU A 173 10.78 -0.71 -9.45
N PRO A 174 9.50 -0.27 -9.52
CA PRO A 174 8.67 -0.46 -10.70
C PRO A 174 9.22 0.32 -11.91
N TYR A 175 9.85 1.47 -11.70
CA TYR A 175 10.51 2.20 -12.78
C TYR A 175 11.65 1.40 -13.41
N GLY A 176 12.53 0.82 -12.58
CA GLY A 176 13.62 -0.03 -13.05
C GLY A 176 13.13 -1.28 -13.78
N GLU A 177 12.01 -1.85 -13.34
CA GLU A 177 11.37 -2.97 -14.04
C GLU A 177 10.81 -2.56 -15.40
N TRP A 178 10.09 -1.42 -15.45
CA TRP A 178 9.57 -0.85 -16.69
C TRP A 178 10.67 -0.49 -17.70
N LEU A 179 11.84 -0.02 -17.22
CA LEU A 179 13.00 0.21 -18.08
C LEU A 179 13.55 -1.09 -18.67
N ARG A 180 13.57 -2.18 -17.88
CA ARG A 180 14.05 -3.50 -18.33
C ARG A 180 13.09 -4.19 -19.29
N SER A 181 11.79 -3.89 -19.24
CA SER A 181 10.81 -4.47 -20.17
C SER A 181 10.93 -3.94 -21.61
N GLY A 182 11.87 -3.03 -21.89
CA GLY A 182 12.12 -2.51 -23.24
C GLY A 182 11.07 -1.51 -23.73
N THR A 183 10.24 -0.99 -22.82
CA THR A 183 9.09 -0.11 -23.10
C THR A 183 9.49 1.33 -23.50
N ARG A 184 10.79 1.62 -23.55
CA ARG A 184 11.37 2.91 -23.96
C ARG A 184 11.32 3.16 -25.47
N ARG A 185 10.79 2.23 -26.28
CA ARG A 185 10.66 2.46 -27.72
C ARG A 185 9.68 3.62 -27.97
N PRO A 186 10.09 4.70 -28.66
CA PRO A 186 9.15 5.75 -29.04
C PRO A 186 8.06 5.11 -29.88
N ALA A 187 6.80 5.24 -29.43
CA ALA A 187 5.67 4.87 -30.23
C ALA A 187 5.66 5.79 -31.44
N SER A 188 5.97 5.26 -32.63
CA SER A 188 5.39 5.82 -33.85
C SER A 188 3.88 5.70 -33.66
N ALA A 189 3.15 6.82 -33.66
CA ALA A 189 1.70 6.81 -33.52
C ALA A 189 1.08 5.81 -34.52
N PRO A 190 0.14 4.98 -34.06
CA PRO A 190 -1.22 5.22 -34.54
C PRO A 190 -2.25 5.10 -33.43
N GLY A 191 -3.48 5.49 -33.79
CA GLY A 191 -4.62 5.62 -32.91
C GLY A 191 -4.99 4.38 -32.11
N PHE A 192 -5.90 4.66 -31.19
CA PHE A 192 -6.61 3.78 -30.28
C PHE A 192 -7.04 2.43 -30.91
N SER A 193 -6.16 1.42 -30.88
CA SER A 193 -6.50 0.00 -30.78
C SER A 193 -5.24 -0.86 -30.77
N SER A 194 -4.91 -1.43 -29.61
CA SER A 194 -4.30 -2.76 -29.43
C SER A 194 -3.65 -2.82 -28.04
N PHE A 195 -4.42 -3.28 -27.05
CA PHE A 195 -3.84 -3.60 -25.75
C PHE A 195 -3.06 -4.91 -25.85
N PRO A 196 -1.81 -4.96 -25.38
CA PRO A 196 -1.03 -6.19 -25.41
C PRO A 196 -1.63 -7.24 -24.47
N ARG A 197 -1.63 -8.46 -24.98
CA ARG A 197 -2.16 -9.71 -24.42
C ARG A 197 -1.75 -9.89 -22.95
N ALA A 198 -2.72 -10.19 -22.09
CA ALA A 198 -2.53 -10.64 -20.73
C ALA A 198 -1.41 -11.70 -20.67
N GLN A 199 -0.30 -11.37 -20.01
CA GLN A 199 0.68 -12.39 -19.64
C GLN A 199 0.00 -13.28 -18.62
N ARG A 200 -0.25 -14.55 -19.01
CA ARG A 200 -0.79 -15.56 -18.10
C ARG A 200 0.15 -15.67 -16.90
N CYS A 201 -0.33 -15.28 -15.72
CA CYS A 201 0.29 -15.72 -14.48
C CYS A 201 0.33 -17.26 -14.49
N PRO A 202 1.50 -17.90 -14.35
CA PRO A 202 1.57 -19.34 -14.23
C PRO A 202 0.80 -19.73 -12.97
N SER A 203 -0.21 -20.59 -13.14
CA SER A 203 -1.03 -21.14 -12.08
C SER A 203 -0.15 -21.97 -11.13
N ARG A 204 0.41 -21.33 -10.10
CA ARG A 204 0.89 -22.02 -8.91
C ARG A 204 -0.28 -22.10 -7.93
N ARG A 205 -0.43 -23.29 -7.34
CA ARG A 205 -1.51 -23.70 -6.44
C ARG A 205 -1.95 -22.57 -5.50
N ALA A 206 -3.25 -22.34 -5.44
CA ALA A 206 -3.86 -21.47 -4.44
C ALA A 206 -3.43 -21.89 -3.03
N PRO A 207 -2.77 -21.02 -2.25
CA PRO A 207 -2.87 -21.11 -0.81
C PRO A 207 -4.22 -20.50 -0.41
N THR A 208 -4.85 -21.14 0.55
CA THR A 208 -6.17 -20.80 1.08
C THR A 208 -6.19 -19.38 1.67
N ALA A 209 -6.84 -18.44 0.97
CA ALA A 209 -7.34 -17.18 1.52
C ALA A 209 -8.52 -17.43 2.50
N ALA A 210 -8.33 -18.35 3.46
CA ALA A 210 -9.35 -18.76 4.42
C ALA A 210 -9.30 -17.97 5.75
N TRP A 211 -8.28 -17.12 5.92
CA TRP A 211 -7.99 -16.46 7.19
C TRP A 211 -8.31 -14.95 7.19
N TRP A 212 -8.75 -14.41 6.05
CA TRP A 212 -9.18 -13.03 5.98
C TRP A 212 -10.63 -12.90 6.42
N PRO A 213 -10.99 -11.93 7.29
CA PRO A 213 -12.39 -11.64 7.56
C PRO A 213 -13.07 -11.31 6.23
N ARG A 214 -13.98 -12.18 5.79
CA ARG A 214 -14.84 -11.89 4.63
C ARG A 214 -15.87 -10.85 5.10
N PRO A 215 -16.05 -9.73 4.39
CA PRO A 215 -17.14 -8.82 4.71
C PRO A 215 -18.45 -9.55 4.38
N GLY A 216 -19.22 -9.95 5.40
CA GLY A 216 -20.49 -10.66 5.17
C GLY A 216 -21.05 -11.54 6.29
N SER A 217 -20.36 -11.80 7.40
CA SER A 217 -21.03 -12.40 8.57
C SER A 217 -21.60 -11.30 9.46
N THR A 218 -22.87 -10.98 9.22
CA THR A 218 -23.72 -10.15 10.08
C THR A 218 -23.67 -10.63 11.53
N GLY A 219 -22.82 -9.98 12.32
CA GLY A 219 -22.78 -10.05 13.78
C GLY A 219 -23.03 -8.66 14.35
N ARG A 220 -24.29 -8.20 14.27
CA ARG A 220 -24.91 -7.18 15.14
C ARG A 220 -23.96 -6.05 15.61
N PHE A 221 -23.51 -5.19 14.70
CA PHE A 221 -22.96 -3.88 15.07
C PHE A 221 -24.13 -2.95 15.46
N GLY A 222 -24.48 -2.98 16.75
CA GLY A 222 -25.45 -2.06 17.33
C GLY A 222 -24.89 -0.64 17.40
N CYS A 223 -25.76 0.34 17.12
CA CYS A 223 -25.58 1.79 17.23
C CYS A 223 -24.67 2.24 18.39
N TRP A 224 -23.52 2.84 18.06
CA TRP A 224 -22.66 3.58 19.01
C TRP A 224 -22.79 5.11 18.90
N ALA A 225 -23.91 5.61 18.37
CA ALA A 225 -24.19 7.05 18.29
C ALA A 225 -25.25 7.47 19.32
N THR A 226 -24.95 7.42 20.63
CA THR A 226 -25.53 8.30 21.69
C THR A 226 -25.06 7.90 23.10
N ARG A 227 -23.95 8.48 23.58
CA ARG A 227 -23.79 8.93 24.97
C ARG A 227 -22.44 9.61 25.17
N TRP A 228 -22.43 10.91 24.95
CA TRP A 228 -21.51 11.82 25.63
C TRP A 228 -22.37 12.92 26.27
N ARG A 229 -22.74 12.71 27.53
CA ARG A 229 -23.04 13.70 28.57
C ARG A 229 -22.79 13.05 29.92
#